data_AF-A0A2X1C717-F1
#
_entry.id   AF-A0A2X1C717-F1
#
_cell.length_a   1.000
_cell.length_b   1.000
_cell.length_c   1.000
_cell.angle_alpha   90.00
_cell.angle_beta   90.00
_cell.angle_gamma   90.00
#
_symmetry.space_group_name_H-M   'P 1'
#
loop_
_entity.id
_entity.type
_entity.pdbx_description
1 polymer ?
#
loop_
_entity_poly.entity_id
_entity_poly.type
_entity_poly.pdbx_seq_one_letter_code
_entity_poly.pdbx_strand_id
1 'polypeptide(L)'
;MAERAICSVEGCDKPHLARTYCNDHYRRFRRHGDPLGGGTGQGELRRWVDDVAMHHTGGECLIWPFGRHKDGYAQGRYPGLTTGRAYRAICELAHGAPPSPDHEAAHICGQGQAGCVAPNHLMWKTKRDNEADKVAHGTLMMGSAHVNSRLSESDVRVARMLVDAGMTHRAVAERFGVSRSTISLIVSGATWAWLD
;
A
#
# COMPACT_ATOMS: atom_id res chain seq x y z
N MET A 1 -37.80 -40.37 19.12
CA MET A 1 -36.41 -40.00 18.78
C MET A 1 -36.26 -38.53 19.05
N ALA A 2 -35.32 -38.09 19.88
CA ALA A 2 -35.14 -36.66 20.16
C ALA A 2 -34.65 -35.96 18.88
N GLU A 3 -35.43 -35.00 18.40
CA GLU A 3 -35.08 -34.15 17.27
C GLU A 3 -33.80 -33.38 17.64
N ARG A 4 -32.71 -33.64 16.92
CA ARG A 4 -31.45 -32.95 17.17
C ARG A 4 -31.63 -31.51 16.74
N ALA A 5 -31.58 -30.59 17.71
CA ALA A 5 -31.54 -29.17 17.40
C ALA A 5 -30.40 -28.88 16.42
N ILE A 6 -30.71 -28.10 15.37
CA ILE A 6 -29.78 -27.67 14.32
C ILE A 6 -29.28 -26.26 14.62
N CYS A 7 -28.17 -25.89 13.98
CA CYS A 7 -27.59 -24.56 14.12
C CYS A 7 -28.56 -23.48 13.63
N SER A 8 -28.68 -22.39 14.39
CA SER A 8 -29.51 -21.22 14.06
C SER A 8 -28.93 -20.29 12.97
N VAL A 9 -27.80 -20.67 12.35
CA VAL A 9 -27.21 -19.89 11.25
C VAL A 9 -27.81 -20.38 9.95
N GLU A 10 -28.34 -19.46 9.15
CA GLU A 10 -28.97 -19.75 7.86
C GLU A 10 -28.03 -20.57 6.96
N GLY A 11 -28.55 -21.66 6.39
CA GLY A 11 -27.77 -22.58 5.53
C GLY A 11 -26.80 -23.51 6.27
N CYS A 12 -26.91 -23.68 7.60
CA CYS A 12 -26.06 -24.58 8.38
C CYS A 12 -26.83 -25.76 9.00
N ASP A 13 -26.65 -26.97 8.45
CA ASP A 13 -27.32 -28.20 8.93
C ASP A 13 -26.57 -28.96 10.04
N LYS A 14 -25.57 -28.32 10.65
CA LYS A 14 -24.75 -28.94 11.71
C LYS A 14 -25.53 -29.00 13.03
N PRO A 15 -25.31 -30.05 13.86
CA PRO A 15 -25.99 -30.16 15.15
C PRO A 15 -25.62 -29.01 16.09
N HIS A 16 -26.63 -28.48 16.77
CA HIS A 16 -26.51 -27.49 17.84
C HIS A 16 -25.64 -28.05 18.98
N LEU A 17 -24.69 -27.23 19.43
CA LEU A 17 -23.86 -27.50 20.61
C LEU A 17 -24.27 -26.61 21.79
N ALA A 18 -24.24 -25.28 21.61
CA ALA A 18 -24.49 -24.31 22.67
C ALA A 18 -24.91 -22.95 22.10
N ARG A 19 -25.74 -22.21 22.84
CA ARG A 19 -26.32 -20.91 22.42
C ARG A 19 -26.92 -20.95 21.01
N THR A 20 -27.71 -21.99 20.71
CA THR A 20 -28.35 -22.23 19.41
C THR A 20 -27.38 -22.37 18.22
N TYR A 21 -26.07 -22.46 18.46
CA TYR A 21 -25.04 -22.59 17.42
C TYR A 21 -24.38 -23.98 17.41
N CYS A 22 -23.91 -24.42 16.25
CA CYS A 22 -23.00 -25.57 16.15
C CYS A 22 -21.64 -25.25 16.77
N ASN A 23 -20.77 -26.26 16.95
CA ASN A 23 -19.45 -26.06 17.54
C ASN A 23 -18.60 -24.98 16.84
N ASP A 24 -18.69 -24.87 15.52
CA ASP A 24 -17.90 -23.89 14.74
C ASP A 24 -18.42 -22.46 14.96
N HIS A 25 -19.73 -22.26 14.82
CA HIS A 25 -20.38 -20.96 15.02
C HIS A 25 -20.34 -20.54 16.50
N TYR A 26 -20.42 -21.48 17.44
CA TYR A 26 -20.24 -21.18 18.87
C TYR A 26 -18.81 -20.72 19.17
N ARG A 27 -17.79 -21.37 18.59
CA ARG A 27 -16.38 -20.94 18.74
C ARG A 27 -16.14 -19.55 18.14
N ARG A 28 -16.73 -19.25 16.99
CA ARG A 28 -16.69 -17.93 16.35
C ARG A 28 -17.36 -16.86 17.21
N PHE A 29 -18.60 -17.12 17.65
CA PHE A 29 -19.35 -16.25 18.53
C PHE A 29 -18.59 -15.95 19.84
N ARG A 30 -17.99 -16.97 20.47
CA ARG A 30 -17.19 -16.79 21.69
C ARG A 30 -15.96 -15.89 21.50
N ARG A 31 -15.37 -15.88 20.31
CA ARG A 31 -14.14 -15.12 20.02
C ARG A 31 -14.42 -13.73 19.46
N HIS A 32 -15.48 -13.58 18.67
CA HIS A 32 -15.73 -12.41 17.84
C HIS A 32 -17.07 -11.72 18.14
N GLY A 33 -17.91 -12.28 19.01
CA GLY A 33 -19.25 -11.74 19.30
C GLY A 33 -20.30 -12.05 18.22
N ASP A 34 -19.89 -12.64 17.10
CA ASP A 34 -20.72 -12.95 15.93
C ASP A 34 -20.49 -14.43 15.54
N PRO A 35 -21.54 -15.27 15.39
CA PRO A 35 -21.40 -16.65 14.92
C PRO A 35 -20.80 -16.77 13.51
N LEU A 36 -20.95 -15.73 12.67
CA LEU A 36 -20.29 -15.60 11.37
C LEU A 36 -18.95 -14.87 11.48
N GLY A 37 -18.66 -14.27 12.64
CA GLY A 37 -17.44 -13.53 12.93
C GLY A 37 -16.18 -14.39 12.87
N GLY A 38 -15.10 -13.81 12.37
CA GLY A 38 -13.83 -14.48 12.13
C GLY A 38 -13.21 -14.01 10.84
N GLY A 39 -12.01 -14.50 10.54
CA GLY A 39 -11.38 -14.23 9.25
C GLY A 39 -12.15 -14.90 8.10
N THR A 40 -12.15 -14.23 6.94
CA THR A 40 -12.57 -14.76 5.64
C THR A 40 -12.11 -16.20 5.46
N GLY A 41 -13.02 -17.10 5.06
CA GLY A 41 -12.65 -18.51 4.85
C GLY A 41 -11.54 -18.63 3.80
N GLN A 42 -10.62 -19.58 4.00
CA GLN A 42 -9.48 -19.80 3.07
C GLN A 42 -9.90 -19.97 1.59
N GLY A 43 -11.14 -20.41 1.32
CA GLY A 43 -11.70 -20.55 -0.03
C GLY A 43 -12.49 -19.34 -0.57
N GLU A 44 -12.82 -18.35 0.27
CA GLU A 44 -13.54 -17.15 -0.15
C GLU A 44 -12.60 -16.12 -0.77
N LEU A 45 -11.39 -15.97 -0.19
CA LEU A 45 -10.29 -15.21 -0.79
C LEU A 45 -9.97 -15.68 -2.21
N ARG A 46 -9.85 -17.00 -2.38
CA ARG A 46 -9.50 -17.59 -3.67
C ARG A 46 -10.59 -17.37 -4.72
N ARG A 47 -11.85 -17.62 -4.36
CA ARG A 47 -12.99 -17.39 -5.25
C ARG A 47 -13.06 -15.93 -5.69
N TRP A 48 -12.89 -14.98 -4.77
CA TRP A 48 -12.91 -13.57 -5.15
C TRP A 48 -11.75 -13.20 -6.08
N VAL A 49 -10.54 -13.74 -5.86
CA VAL A 49 -9.42 -13.50 -6.77
C VAL A 49 -9.71 -14.06 -8.16
N ASP A 50 -10.15 -15.32 -8.23
CA ASP A 50 -10.42 -15.99 -9.51
C ASP A 50 -11.61 -15.36 -10.26
N ASP A 51 -12.70 -15.10 -9.56
CA ASP A 51 -13.97 -14.66 -10.17
C ASP A 51 -14.02 -13.14 -10.39
N VAL A 52 -13.36 -12.34 -9.55
CA VAL A 52 -13.43 -10.87 -9.60
C VAL A 52 -12.11 -10.26 -10.04
N ALA A 53 -11.01 -10.53 -9.32
CA ALA A 53 -9.75 -9.84 -9.59
C ALA A 53 -9.20 -10.18 -10.98
N MET A 54 -9.19 -11.46 -11.36
CA MET A 54 -8.66 -11.90 -12.66
C MET A 54 -9.52 -11.47 -13.86
N HIS A 55 -10.78 -11.11 -13.62
CA HIS A 55 -11.68 -10.60 -14.67
C HIS A 55 -11.76 -9.07 -14.70
N HIS A 56 -11.05 -8.38 -13.79
CA HIS A 56 -11.02 -6.92 -13.75
C HIS A 56 -10.13 -6.36 -14.88
N THR A 57 -10.76 -5.71 -15.84
CA THR A 57 -10.09 -5.16 -17.05
C THR A 57 -10.18 -3.63 -17.17
N GLY A 58 -10.95 -2.97 -16.28
CA GLY A 58 -11.11 -1.53 -16.26
C GLY A 58 -9.84 -0.80 -15.79
N GLY A 59 -9.72 0.48 -16.17
CA GLY A 59 -8.58 1.35 -15.79
C GLY A 59 -8.66 1.87 -14.36
N GLU A 60 -9.75 1.59 -13.66
CA GLU A 60 -9.96 1.95 -12.27
C GLU A 60 -9.29 0.99 -11.29
N CYS A 61 -8.96 1.49 -10.09
CA CYS A 61 -8.40 0.65 -9.04
C CYS A 61 -9.44 -0.33 -8.51
N LEU A 62 -9.10 -1.62 -8.50
CA LEU A 62 -9.85 -2.65 -7.78
C LEU A 62 -9.35 -2.72 -6.34
N ILE A 63 -10.17 -2.28 -5.38
CA ILE A 63 -9.79 -2.24 -3.96
C ILE A 63 -10.05 -3.59 -3.30
N TRP A 64 -9.05 -4.09 -2.58
CA TRP A 64 -9.11 -5.33 -1.82
C TRP A 64 -10.20 -5.28 -0.75
N PRO A 65 -11.21 -6.18 -0.79
CA PRO A 65 -12.35 -6.13 0.13
C PRO A 65 -12.07 -6.79 1.48
N PHE A 66 -10.88 -7.40 1.64
CA PHE A 66 -10.51 -8.13 2.85
C PHE A 66 -9.48 -7.35 3.69
N GLY A 67 -8.83 -8.04 4.64
CA GLY A 67 -7.85 -7.45 5.54
C GLY A 67 -6.69 -6.75 4.81
N ARG A 68 -6.19 -5.66 5.41
CA ARG A 68 -5.02 -4.91 4.96
C ARG A 68 -3.95 -4.92 6.06
N HIS A 69 -2.69 -4.88 5.66
CA HIS A 69 -1.58 -4.68 6.57
C HIS A 69 -1.61 -3.28 7.18
N LYS A 70 -0.81 -3.05 8.23
CA LYS A 70 -0.73 -1.74 8.91
C LYS A 70 -0.32 -0.59 7.98
N ASP A 71 0.41 -0.89 6.91
CA ASP A 71 0.84 0.05 5.87
C ASP A 71 -0.17 0.19 4.71
N GLY A 72 -1.38 -0.36 4.87
CA GLY A 72 -2.51 -0.19 3.95
C GLY A 72 -2.56 -1.19 2.80
N TYR A 73 -1.51 -1.95 2.54
CA TYR A 73 -1.52 -2.91 1.44
C TYR A 73 -2.40 -4.14 1.72
N ALA A 74 -3.00 -4.65 0.65
CA ALA A 74 -3.84 -5.85 0.66
C ALA A 74 -3.14 -7.07 1.29
N GLN A 75 -3.81 -7.71 2.26
CA GLN A 75 -3.32 -8.89 2.96
C GLN A 75 -4.16 -10.13 2.61
N GLY A 76 -3.50 -11.25 2.36
CA GLY A 76 -4.13 -12.55 2.20
C GLY A 76 -3.13 -13.69 2.37
N ARG A 77 -3.60 -14.85 2.83
CA ARG A 77 -2.86 -16.12 2.74
C ARG A 77 -3.74 -17.07 1.94
N TYR A 78 -3.24 -17.61 0.82
CA TYR A 78 -3.90 -18.66 0.04
C TYR A 78 -2.84 -19.49 -0.73
N PRO A 79 -3.16 -20.70 -1.23
CA PRO A 79 -2.26 -21.49 -2.07
C PRO A 79 -1.92 -20.77 -3.39
N GLY A 80 -0.72 -20.21 -3.49
CA GLY A 80 -0.30 -19.29 -4.55
C GLY A 80 0.14 -17.92 -4.02
N LEU A 81 -0.45 -17.42 -2.92
CA LEU A 81 0.14 -16.34 -2.10
C LEU A 81 1.12 -16.95 -1.11
N THR A 82 2.34 -17.22 -1.55
CA THR A 82 3.44 -17.55 -0.62
C THR A 82 3.79 -16.35 0.28
N THR A 83 3.33 -15.15 -0.09
CA THR A 83 3.57 -13.91 0.64
C THR A 83 2.28 -13.41 1.29
N GLY A 84 2.40 -12.74 2.44
CA GLY A 84 1.25 -12.07 3.06
C GLY A 84 0.69 -10.90 2.25
N ARG A 85 1.29 -10.54 1.11
CA ARG A 85 0.88 -9.43 0.23
C ARG A 85 0.02 -9.98 -0.90
N ALA A 86 -1.28 -9.70 -0.87
CA ALA A 86 -2.22 -10.24 -1.86
C ALA A 86 -1.92 -9.73 -3.28
N TYR A 87 -1.54 -8.46 -3.41
CA TYR A 87 -1.20 -7.86 -4.70
C TYR A 87 -0.03 -8.57 -5.40
N ARG A 88 0.92 -9.13 -4.65
CA ARG A 88 2.07 -9.80 -5.25
C ARG A 88 1.66 -11.06 -6.00
N ALA A 89 0.87 -11.94 -5.41
CA ALA A 89 0.50 -13.14 -6.16
C ALA A 89 -0.70 -12.97 -7.08
N ILE A 90 -1.46 -11.88 -6.98
CA ILE A 90 -2.30 -11.43 -8.11
C ILE A 90 -1.41 -11.03 -9.31
N CYS A 91 -0.27 -10.36 -9.07
CA CYS A 91 0.74 -10.10 -10.12
C CYS A 91 1.30 -11.41 -10.70
N GLU A 92 1.60 -12.40 -9.86
CA GLU A 92 2.06 -13.73 -10.32
C GLU A 92 1.00 -14.46 -11.15
N LEU A 93 -0.28 -14.39 -10.77
CA LEU A 93 -1.38 -15.00 -11.52
C LEU A 93 -1.61 -14.32 -12.88
N ALA A 94 -1.50 -12.99 -12.93
CA ALA A 94 -1.78 -12.21 -14.14
C ALA A 94 -0.59 -12.18 -15.12
N HIS A 95 0.64 -12.11 -14.61
CA HIS A 95 1.85 -11.86 -15.39
C HIS A 95 2.87 -12.98 -15.32
N GLY A 96 2.57 -14.06 -14.61
CA GLY A 96 3.49 -15.16 -14.35
C GLY A 96 4.52 -14.86 -13.26
N ALA A 97 5.43 -15.81 -13.05
CA ALA A 97 6.49 -15.70 -12.05
C ALA A 97 7.37 -14.45 -12.29
N PRO A 98 7.94 -13.86 -11.22
CA PRO A 98 8.87 -12.75 -11.37
C PRO A 98 10.06 -13.16 -12.27
N PRO A 99 10.54 -12.27 -13.17
CA PRO A 99 11.67 -12.59 -14.05
C PRO A 99 12.98 -12.92 -13.31
N SER A 100 13.14 -12.40 -12.09
CA SER A 100 14.26 -12.73 -11.20
C SER A 100 13.84 -12.57 -9.73
N PRO A 101 14.63 -13.11 -8.77
CA PRO A 101 14.39 -12.92 -7.33
C PRO A 101 14.37 -11.44 -6.88
N ASP A 102 15.03 -10.54 -7.62
CA ASP A 102 15.14 -9.12 -7.29
C ASP A 102 13.92 -8.29 -7.76
N HIS A 103 12.98 -8.92 -8.47
CA HIS A 103 11.77 -8.23 -8.93
C HIS A 103 10.71 -8.16 -7.83
N GLU A 104 10.18 -6.95 -7.66
CA GLU A 104 9.07 -6.62 -6.80
C GLU A 104 7.82 -6.40 -7.65
N ALA A 105 6.65 -6.80 -7.13
CA ALA A 105 5.39 -6.38 -7.73
C ALA A 105 5.18 -4.90 -7.41
N ALA A 106 5.10 -4.07 -8.43
CA ALA A 106 4.95 -2.63 -8.32
C ALA A 106 3.54 -2.19 -8.73
N HIS A 107 3.05 -1.12 -8.11
CA HIS A 107 1.77 -0.51 -8.44
C HIS A 107 1.97 0.69 -9.36
N ILE A 108 1.66 0.54 -10.66
CA ILE A 108 1.72 1.67 -11.61
C ILE A 108 0.64 2.72 -11.36
N CYS A 109 -0.36 2.42 -10.54
CA CYS A 109 -1.42 3.36 -10.17
C CYS A 109 -1.07 4.22 -8.95
N GLY A 110 0.01 3.91 -8.22
CA GLY A 110 0.35 4.55 -6.95
C GLY A 110 -0.60 4.24 -5.77
N GLN A 111 -1.69 3.50 -5.98
CA GLN A 111 -2.75 3.24 -4.98
C GLN A 111 -2.59 1.91 -4.22
N GLY A 112 -1.36 1.38 -4.13
CA GLY A 112 -1.09 0.13 -3.42
C GLY A 112 -1.45 0.18 -1.93
N GLN A 113 -1.14 1.30 -1.26
CA GLN A 113 -1.48 1.53 0.15
C GLN A 113 -2.98 1.76 0.40
N ALA A 114 -3.74 2.14 -0.63
CA ALA A 114 -5.20 2.14 -0.55
C ALA A 114 -5.79 0.72 -0.61
N GLY A 115 -4.98 -0.28 -0.98
CA GLY A 115 -5.37 -1.67 -1.11
C GLY A 115 -5.68 -2.09 -2.56
N CYS A 116 -5.17 -1.36 -3.56
CA CYS A 116 -5.37 -1.73 -4.96
C CYS A 116 -4.80 -3.13 -5.27
N VAL A 117 -5.54 -3.92 -6.04
CA VAL A 117 -5.16 -5.25 -6.52
C VAL A 117 -5.56 -5.49 -7.97
N ALA A 118 -5.88 -4.43 -8.74
CA ALA A 118 -6.21 -4.58 -10.16
C ALA A 118 -5.02 -5.21 -10.93
N PRO A 119 -5.21 -6.30 -11.69
CA PRO A 119 -4.10 -6.99 -12.37
C PRO A 119 -3.32 -6.11 -13.35
N ASN A 120 -4.03 -5.26 -14.09
CA ASN A 120 -3.44 -4.29 -15.03
C ASN A 120 -2.70 -3.13 -14.34
N HIS A 121 -2.86 -2.96 -13.03
CA HIS A 121 -2.11 -1.99 -12.24
C HIS A 121 -0.86 -2.58 -11.57
N LEU A 122 -0.61 -3.87 -11.78
CA LEU A 122 0.51 -4.60 -11.20
C LEU A 122 1.49 -4.98 -12.30
N MET A 123 2.79 -4.85 -12.02
CA MET A 123 3.83 -5.36 -12.90
C MET A 123 5.11 -5.68 -12.12
N TRP A 124 5.96 -6.52 -12.69
CA TRP A 124 7.29 -6.77 -12.16
C TRP A 124 8.23 -5.60 -12.46
N LYS A 125 8.85 -5.06 -11.41
CA LYS A 125 9.92 -4.06 -11.54
C LYS A 125 11.09 -4.44 -10.66
N THR A 126 12.29 -4.06 -11.09
CA THR A 126 13.43 -4.06 -10.18
C THR A 126 13.20 -3.03 -9.09
N LYS A 127 13.84 -3.20 -7.92
CA LYS A 127 13.78 -2.21 -6.84
C LYS A 127 14.16 -0.81 -7.32
N ARG A 128 15.17 -0.70 -8.18
CA ARG A 128 15.63 0.58 -8.76
C ARG A 128 14.54 1.23 -9.60
N ASP A 129 13.87 0.46 -10.45
CA ASP A 129 12.83 1.00 -11.33
C ASP A 129 11.55 1.35 -10.54
N ASN A 130 11.21 0.55 -9.52
CA ASN A 130 10.12 0.84 -8.59
C ASN A 130 10.39 2.10 -7.74
N GLU A 131 11.65 2.36 -7.36
CA GLU A 131 12.03 3.60 -6.67
C GLU A 131 11.95 4.83 -7.59
N ALA A 132 12.27 4.69 -8.88
CA ALA A 132 12.11 5.77 -9.86
C ALA A 132 10.63 6.18 -10.03
N ASP A 133 9.70 5.24 -9.91
CA ASP A 133 8.26 5.54 -9.97
C ASP A 133 7.77 6.42 -8.81
N LYS A 134 8.47 6.48 -7.67
CA LYS A 134 8.09 7.37 -6.55
C LYS A 134 8.10 8.84 -6.96
N VAL A 135 8.97 9.20 -7.91
CA VAL A 135 9.01 10.53 -8.52
C VAL A 135 7.76 10.75 -9.38
N ALA A 136 7.43 9.81 -10.27
CA ALA A 136 6.28 9.90 -11.16
C ALA A 136 4.93 9.88 -10.42
N HIS A 137 4.84 9.12 -9.33
CA HIS A 137 3.65 9.05 -8.48
C HIS A 137 3.57 10.14 -7.41
N GLY A 138 4.54 11.05 -7.33
CA GLY A 138 4.56 12.13 -6.34
C GLY A 138 4.62 11.66 -4.89
N THR A 139 5.02 10.40 -4.63
CA THR A 139 5.13 9.82 -3.28
C THR A 139 6.52 10.00 -2.68
N LEU A 140 7.49 10.47 -3.47
CA LEU A 140 8.81 10.81 -2.97
C LEU A 140 8.72 12.12 -2.14
N MET A 141 8.89 11.99 -0.83
CA MET A 141 8.97 13.11 0.10
C MET A 141 10.27 13.88 -0.13
N MET A 142 10.26 14.83 -1.07
CA MET A 142 11.37 15.75 -1.35
C MET A 142 10.96 17.19 -1.14
N GLY A 143 11.95 18.06 -0.97
CA GLY A 143 11.72 19.49 -0.86
C GLY A 143 10.81 19.84 0.31
N SER A 144 9.81 20.68 0.08
CA SER A 144 8.85 21.10 1.12
C SER A 144 7.99 19.95 1.66
N ALA A 145 7.81 18.87 0.89
CA ALA A 145 7.05 17.70 1.32
C ALA A 145 7.81 16.84 2.35
N HIS A 146 9.13 17.01 2.48
CA HIS A 146 9.90 16.29 3.49
C HIS A 146 9.62 16.87 4.88
N VAL A 147 9.28 16.01 5.84
CA VAL A 147 8.82 16.41 7.20
C VAL A 147 9.76 17.33 7.98
N ASN A 148 11.06 17.27 7.68
CA ASN A 148 12.09 18.11 8.29
C ASN A 148 12.53 19.30 7.43
N SER A 149 11.88 19.55 6.29
CA SER A 149 12.25 20.68 5.46
C SER A 149 11.83 22.00 6.10
N ARG A 150 12.78 22.94 6.15
CA ARG A 150 12.54 24.32 6.60
C ARG A 150 12.32 25.30 5.45
N LEU A 151 12.50 24.83 4.21
CA LEU A 151 12.47 25.65 3.01
C LEU A 151 11.49 25.04 2.01
N SER A 152 10.77 25.92 1.30
CA SER A 152 9.97 25.55 0.14
C SER A 152 10.77 25.64 -1.16
N GLU A 153 10.21 25.07 -2.23
CA GLU A 153 10.71 25.22 -3.60
C GLU A 153 10.84 26.70 -3.97
N SER A 154 9.89 27.54 -3.54
CA SER A 154 9.92 28.98 -3.78
C SER A 154 11.06 29.67 -3.01
N ASP A 155 11.29 29.28 -1.75
CA ASP A 155 12.37 29.83 -0.92
C ASP A 155 13.73 29.52 -1.53
N VAL A 156 13.90 28.30 -2.07
CA VAL A 156 15.15 27.86 -2.70
C VAL A 156 15.44 28.65 -3.96
N ARG A 157 14.43 28.89 -4.82
CA ARG A 157 14.59 29.75 -6.00
C ARG A 157 14.95 31.18 -5.62
N VAL A 158 14.28 31.75 -4.62
CA VAL A 158 14.60 33.09 -4.12
C VAL A 158 16.01 33.12 -3.51
N ALA A 159 16.41 32.12 -2.75
CA ALA A 159 17.75 32.03 -2.16
C ALA A 159 18.84 32.04 -3.24
N ARG A 160 18.67 31.28 -4.33
CA ARG A 160 19.60 31.30 -5.48
C ARG A 160 19.64 32.68 -6.13
N MET A 161 18.49 33.27 -6.44
CA MET A 161 18.40 34.62 -7.02
C MET A 161 19.10 35.69 -6.17
N LEU A 162 18.96 35.64 -4.84
CA LEU A 162 19.59 36.60 -3.94
C LEU A 162 21.11 36.46 -3.91
N VAL A 163 21.63 35.22 -3.98
CA VAL A 163 23.07 34.98 -4.07
C VAL A 163 23.62 35.44 -5.41
N ASP A 164 22.92 35.16 -6.51
CA ASP A 164 23.30 35.64 -7.85
C ASP A 164 23.27 37.17 -7.96
N ALA A 165 22.36 37.82 -7.22
CA ALA A 165 22.32 39.29 -7.07
C ALA A 165 23.44 39.85 -6.16
N GLY A 166 24.35 39.00 -5.67
CA GLY A 166 25.54 39.40 -4.90
C GLY A 166 25.36 39.37 -3.38
N MET A 167 24.24 38.87 -2.85
CA MET A 167 24.11 38.72 -1.39
C MET A 167 25.01 37.60 -0.87
N THR A 168 25.64 37.82 0.29
CA THR A 168 26.43 36.77 0.92
C THR A 168 25.56 35.62 1.41
N HIS A 169 26.09 34.39 1.39
CA HIS A 169 25.37 33.22 1.89
C HIS A 169 24.91 33.38 3.36
N ARG A 170 25.61 34.18 4.17
CA ARG A 170 25.20 34.44 5.57
C ARG A 170 23.94 35.30 5.64
N ALA A 171 23.90 36.39 4.88
CA ALA A 171 22.74 37.29 4.84
C ALA A 171 21.48 36.58 4.30
N VAL A 172 21.65 35.73 3.28
CA VAL A 172 20.55 34.91 2.76
C VAL A 172 20.09 33.87 3.79
N ALA A 173 21.02 33.22 4.50
CA ALA A 173 20.69 32.25 5.54
C ALA A 173 19.90 32.86 6.70
N GLU A 174 20.30 34.04 7.17
CA GLU A 174 19.58 34.81 8.19
C GLU A 174 18.14 35.12 7.75
N ARG A 175 17.95 35.51 6.48
CA ARG A 175 16.63 35.82 5.92
C ARG A 175 15.66 34.64 5.95
N PHE A 176 16.17 33.42 5.73
CA PHE A 176 15.37 32.19 5.69
C PHE A 176 15.41 31.38 7.00
N GLY A 177 16.11 31.84 8.03
CA GLY A 177 16.22 31.14 9.31
C GLY A 177 16.91 29.77 9.20
N VAL A 178 17.88 29.63 8.28
CA VAL A 178 18.66 28.42 8.07
C VAL A 178 20.16 28.66 8.30
N SER A 179 20.96 27.60 8.24
CA SER A 179 22.41 27.74 8.38
C SER A 179 23.04 28.30 7.10
N ARG A 180 24.16 29.02 7.21
CA ARG A 180 24.97 29.45 6.05
C ARG A 180 25.41 28.27 5.17
N SER A 181 25.65 27.11 5.78
CA SER A 181 25.98 25.86 5.07
C SER A 181 24.80 25.36 4.24
N THR A 182 23.57 25.49 4.72
CA THR A 182 22.34 25.16 3.96
C THR A 182 22.27 25.96 2.66
N ILE A 183 22.48 27.28 2.73
CA ILE A 183 22.52 28.12 1.52
C ILE A 183 23.66 27.72 0.60
N SER A 184 24.84 27.41 1.15
CA SER A 184 25.98 26.95 0.35
C SER A 184 25.67 25.67 -0.44
N LEU A 185 24.99 24.71 0.18
CA LEU A 185 24.61 23.44 -0.46
C LEU A 185 23.49 23.60 -1.50
N ILE A 186 22.60 24.59 -1.31
CA ILE A 186 21.56 24.96 -2.28
C ILE A 186 22.18 25.56 -3.53
N VAL A 187 23.11 26.51 -3.35
CA VAL A 187 23.78 27.23 -4.45
C VAL A 187 24.71 26.31 -5.22
N SER A 188 25.43 25.40 -4.53
CA SER A 188 26.32 24.45 -5.19
C SER A 188 25.59 23.29 -5.89
N GLY A 189 24.25 23.25 -5.82
CA GLY A 189 23.45 22.14 -6.34
C GLY A 189 23.65 20.80 -5.61
N ALA A 190 24.30 20.80 -4.43
CA ALA A 190 24.47 19.58 -3.64
C ALA A 190 23.16 19.14 -2.96
N THR A 191 22.26 20.09 -2.74
CA THR A 191 20.87 19.86 -2.29
C THR A 191 19.94 20.60 -3.23
N TRP A 192 18.69 20.12 -3.36
CA TRP A 192 17.71 20.70 -4.30
C TRP A 192 18.18 20.69 -5.77
N ALA A 193 19.04 19.75 -6.15
CA ALA A 193 19.58 19.61 -7.51
C ALA A 193 18.50 19.32 -8.58
N TRP A 194 17.37 18.76 -8.17
CA TRP A 194 16.22 18.46 -9.02
C TRP A 194 15.34 19.69 -9.28
N LEU A 195 15.51 20.74 -8.49
CA LEU A 195 14.84 22.02 -8.65
C LEU A 195 15.79 22.88 -9.49
N ASP A 196 15.41 23.16 -10.73
CA ASP A 196 16.01 24.08 -11.74
C ASP A 196 17.48 24.49 -11.53
#